data_AF-A0A812GWI2-F1
#
_entry.id   AF-A0A812GWI2-F1
#
_cell.length_a   1.000
_cell.length_b   1.000
_cell.length_c   1.000
_cell.angle_alpha   90.00
_cell.angle_beta   90.00
_cell.angle_gamma   90.00
#
_symmetry.space_group_name_H-M   'P 1'
#
loop_
_entity.id
_entity.type
_entity.pdbx_description
1 polymer ?
#
loop_
_entity_poly.entity_id
_entity_poly.type
_entity_poly.pdbx_seq_one_letter_code
_entity_poly.pdbx_strand_id
1 'polypeptide(L)' 'MWKKDWADAAVVVAWVAVWSTLVYFVPLTGF' A
#
# COMPACT_ATOMS: atom_id res chain seq x y z
N MET A 1 4.49 -16.17 16.31
CA MET A 1 5.15 -15.71 15.07
C MET A 1 4.35 -16.03 13.81
N TRP A 2 3.05 -16.36 13.90
CA TRP A 2 2.23 -16.61 12.68
C TRP A 2 1.17 -15.53 12.53
N LYS A 3 0.08 -15.52 13.30
CA LYS A 3 -1.04 -14.60 13.00
C LYS A 3 -0.72 -13.10 13.16
N LYS A 4 0.14 -12.73 14.11
CA LYS A 4 0.49 -11.32 14.38
C LYS A 4 1.43 -10.77 13.31
N ASP A 5 2.44 -11.55 12.94
CA ASP A 5 3.45 -11.22 11.92
C ASP A 5 2.79 -11.03 10.54
N TRP A 6 1.76 -11.84 10.22
CA TRP A 6 0.97 -11.67 9.00
C TRP A 6 0.09 -10.41 9.01
N ALA A 7 -0.43 -9.99 10.16
CA ALA A 7 -1.18 -8.73 10.27
C ALA A 7 -0.26 -7.53 10.07
N ASP A 8 0.91 -7.53 10.68
CA ASP A 8 1.91 -6.48 10.51
C ASP A 8 2.38 -6.40 9.05
N ALA A 9 2.60 -7.54 8.39
CA ALA A 9 2.91 -7.62 6.97
C ALA A 9 1.78 -7.07 6.08
N ALA A 10 0.52 -7.41 6.37
CA ALA A 10 -0.63 -6.91 5.60
C ALA A 10 -0.76 -5.39 5.70
N VAL A 11 -0.51 -4.81 6.88
CA VAL A 11 -0.52 -3.35 7.09
C VAL A 11 0.57 -2.68 6.25
N VAL A 12 1.79 -3.22 6.23
CA VAL A 12 2.89 -2.68 5.43
C VAL A 12 2.58 -2.77 3.93
N VAL A 13 2.10 -3.92 3.45
CA VAL A 13 1.72 -4.10 2.03
C VAL A 13 0.62 -3.13 1.63
N ALA A 14 -0.42 -2.98 2.46
CA ALA A 14 -1.52 -2.04 2.20
C ALA A 14 -1.02 -0.60 2.12
N TRP A 15 -0.15 -0.18 3.06
CA TRP A 15 0.44 1.15 3.06
C TRP A 15 1.24 1.43 1.78
N VAL A 16 2.13 0.52 1.40
CA VAL A 16 2.94 0.64 0.17
C VAL A 16 2.05 0.68 -1.07
N ALA A 17 1.00 -0.15 -1.13
CA ALA A 17 0.06 -0.17 -2.25
C ALA A 17 -0.70 1.16 -2.40
N VAL A 18 -1.17 1.74 -1.30
CA VAL A 18 -1.86 3.05 -1.30
C VAL A 18 -0.93 4.14 -1.84
N TRP A 19 0.29 4.27 -1.31
CA TRP A 19 1.23 5.29 -1.78
C TRP A 19 1.67 5.08 -3.22
N SER A 20 1.93 3.84 -3.61
CA SER A 20 2.28 3.52 -5.01
C SER A 20 1.14 3.90 -5.94
N THR A 21 -0.11 3.61 -5.55
CA THR A 21 -1.28 4.00 -6.33
C THR A 21 -1.36 5.52 -6.46
N LEU A 22 -1.18 6.26 -5.37
CA LEU A 22 -1.20 7.72 -5.41
C LEU A 22 -0.09 8.28 -6.31
N VAL A 23 1.15 7.83 -6.14
CA VAL A 23 2.30 8.33 -6.92
C VAL A 23 2.16 8.03 -8.41
N TYR A 24 1.72 6.83 -8.78
CA TYR A 24 1.72 6.41 -10.18
C TYR A 24 0.40 6.65 -10.91
N PHE A 25 -0.74 6.70 -10.21
CA PHE A 25 -2.06 6.83 -10.84
C PHE A 25 -2.71 8.21 -10.65
N VAL A 26 -2.37 9.00 -9.63
CA VAL A 26 -2.85 10.40 -9.56
C VAL A 26 -2.37 11.22 -10.76
N PRO A 27 -1.10 11.13 -11.23
CA PRO A 27 -0.66 11.87 -12.41
C PRO A 27 -1.37 11.44 -13.71
N LEU A 28 -1.91 10.21 -13.77
CA LEU A 28 -2.67 9.72 -14.92
C LEU A 28 -4.07 10.35 -15.01
N THR A 29 -4.58 10.90 -13.90
CA THR A 29 -5.90 11.56 -13.86
C THR A 29 -5.87 13.04 -14.23
N GLY A 30 -4.70 13.59 -14.58
CA GLY A 30 -4.59 14.82 -15.38
C GLY A 30 -5.20 16.08 -14.76
N PHE A 31 -4.71 16.49 -13.59
CA PHE A 31 -4.71 17.92 -13.25
C PHE A 31 -3.62 18.64 -14.03
#